data_AF-A0A519PA80-F1
#
_entry.id   AF-A0A519PA80-F1
#
_cell.length_a   1.000
_cell.length_b   1.000
_cell.length_c   1.000
_cell.angle_alpha   90.00
_cell.angle_beta   90.00
_cell.angle_gamma   90.00
#
_symmetry.space_group_name_H-M   'P 1'
#
loop_
_entity.id
_entity.type
_entity.pdbx_description
1 polymer ?
#
loop_
_entity_poly.entity_id
_entity_poly.type
_entity_poly.pdbx_seq_one_letter_code
_entity_poly.pdbx_strand_id
1 'polypeptide(L)' 'GQYAYRDRRTKKRNFRALWIQRINAAARIEGFTYSQFIHGLGEAGIELDRKVLAAMAADETAFKAIADKVRDALKAA' A
#
# COMPACT_ATOMS: atom_id res chain seq x y z
N GLY A 1 24.45 -14.33 -18.41
CA GLY A 1 25.35 -13.52 -17.56
C GLY A 1 24.85 -13.45 -16.13
N GLN A 2 25.75 -13.64 -15.16
CA GLN A 2 25.48 -13.68 -13.71
C GLN A 2 24.70 -12.46 -13.18
N TYR A 3 24.97 -11.27 -13.73
CA TYR A 3 24.26 -10.03 -13.38
C TYR A 3 22.78 -10.04 -13.77
N ALA A 4 22.42 -10.57 -14.94
CA ALA A 4 21.03 -10.61 -15.40
C ALA A 4 20.14 -11.49 -14.50
N TYR A 5 20.68 -12.56 -13.91
CA TYR A 5 19.94 -13.39 -12.96
C TYR A 5 19.72 -12.68 -11.62
N ARG A 6 20.76 -12.03 -11.09
CA ARG A 6 20.69 -11.21 -9.88
C ARG A 6 19.67 -10.08 -10.04
N ASP A 7 19.75 -9.34 -11.13
CA ASP A 7 18.96 -8.12 -11.34
C ASP A 7 17.46 -8.43 -11.51
N ARG A 8 17.08 -9.60 -12.04
CA ARG A 8 15.67 -10.05 -12.02
C ARG A 8 15.11 -10.20 -10.61
N ARG A 9 15.92 -10.68 -9.65
CA ARG A 9 15.51 -10.79 -8.23
C ARG A 9 15.45 -9.41 -7.58
N THR A 10 16.42 -8.56 -7.86
CA THR A 10 16.48 -7.18 -7.35
C THR A 10 15.32 -6.33 -7.87
N LYS A 11 14.96 -6.46 -9.15
CA LYS A 11 13.83 -5.76 -9.77
C LYS A 11 12.54 -5.92 -8.98
N LYS A 12 12.23 -7.15 -8.54
CA LYS A 12 11.04 -7.43 -7.71
C LYS A 12 11.06 -6.68 -6.36
N ARG A 13 12.22 -6.58 -5.70
CA ARG A 13 12.36 -5.81 -4.44
C ARG A 13 12.23 -4.32 -4.68
N ASN A 14 12.86 -3.81 -5.74
CA ASN A 14 12.82 -2.38 -6.07
C ASN A 14 11.38 -1.91 -6.34
N PHE A 15 10.60 -2.69 -7.09
CA PHE A 15 9.18 -2.37 -7.30
C PHE A 15 8.37 -2.44 -6.01
N ARG A 16 8.60 -3.45 -5.17
CA ARG A 16 7.93 -3.53 -3.86
C ARG A 16 8.24 -2.32 -2.99
N ALA A 17 9.51 -1.87 -2.95
CA ALA A 17 9.91 -0.68 -2.23
C ALA A 17 9.22 0.58 -2.77
N LEU A 18 9.16 0.73 -4.10
CA LEU A 18 8.45 1.83 -4.75
C LEU A 18 6.96 1.84 -4.40
N TRP A 19 6.30 0.68 -4.40
CA TRP A 19 4.87 0.59 -4.04
C TRP A 19 4.65 0.98 -2.58
N ILE A 20 5.51 0.55 -1.66
CA ILE A 20 5.42 0.94 -0.24
C ILE A 20 5.57 2.46 -0.09
N GLN A 21 6.51 3.07 -0.80
CA GLN A 21 6.71 4.52 -0.76
C GLN A 21 5.48 5.29 -1.25
N ARG A 22 4.87 4.86 -2.37
CA ARG A 22 3.65 5.47 -2.91
C ARG A 22 2.46 5.34 -1.95
N ILE A 23 2.25 4.15 -1.40
CA ILE A 23 1.17 3.89 -0.42
C ILE A 23 1.41 4.72 0.84
N ASN A 24 2.65 4.79 1.33
CA ASN A 24 2.97 5.58 2.52
C ASN A 24 2.68 7.07 2.28
N ALA A 25 3.02 7.63 1.12
CA ALA A 25 2.69 9.02 0.80
C ALA A 25 1.17 9.27 0.84
N ALA A 26 0.37 8.43 0.19
CA ALA A 26 -1.09 8.57 0.19
C ALA A 26 -1.71 8.34 1.59
N ALA A 27 -1.25 7.32 2.32
CA ALA A 27 -1.70 7.05 3.69
C ALA A 27 -1.41 8.22 4.64
N ARG A 28 -0.26 8.89 4.46
CA ARG A 28 0.12 10.06 5.27
C ARG A 28 -0.79 11.26 5.05
N ILE A 29 -1.25 11.48 3.81
CA ILE A 29 -2.24 12.53 3.50
C ILE A 29 -3.55 12.29 4.26
N GLU A 30 -3.96 11.03 4.37
CA GLU A 30 -5.17 10.60 5.10
C GLU A 30 -4.97 10.49 6.63
N GLY A 31 -3.78 10.83 7.14
CA GLY A 31 -3.46 10.84 8.56
C GLY A 31 -2.97 9.51 9.15
N PHE A 32 -2.69 8.51 8.33
CA PHE A 32 -2.20 7.19 8.77
C PHE A 32 -0.70 7.02 8.57
N THR A 33 -0.06 6.23 9.43
CA THR A 33 1.22 5.61 9.08
C THR A 33 0.98 4.38 8.19
N TYR A 34 1.95 4.03 7.35
CA TYR A 34 1.86 2.83 6.52
C TYR A 34 1.54 1.55 7.33
N SER A 35 2.15 1.38 8.51
CA SER A 35 1.89 0.20 9.35
C SER A 35 0.46 0.14 9.84
N GLN A 36 -0.09 1.26 10.32
CA GLN A 36 -1.49 1.35 10.76
C GLN A 36 -2.44 1.10 9.60
N PHE A 37 -2.16 1.67 8.44
CA PHE A 37 -2.99 1.49 7.26
C PHE A 37 -3.01 0.03 6.79
N ILE A 38 -1.87 -0.65 6.74
CA ILE A 38 -1.81 -2.08 6.39
C ILE A 38 -2.51 -2.96 7.43
N HIS A 39 -2.37 -2.63 8.72
CA HIS A 39 -3.08 -3.34 9.77
C HIS A 39 -4.60 -3.18 9.62
N GLY A 40 -5.08 -1.95 9.44
CA GLY A 40 -6.51 -1.68 9.28
C GLY A 40 -7.10 -2.22 7.98
N LEU A 41 -6.31 -2.40 6.91
CA LEU A 41 -6.74 -3.17 5.74
C LEU A 41 -7.04 -4.63 6.09
N GLY A 42 -6.24 -5.24 6.97
CA GLY A 42 -6.46 -6.59 7.47
C GLY A 42 -7.75 -6.68 8.30
N GLU A 43 -7.95 -5.73 9.22
CA GLU A 43 -9.18 -5.64 10.03
C GLU A 43 -10.43 -5.40 9.16
N ALA A 44 -10.29 -4.62 8.10
CA ALA A 44 -11.37 -4.38 7.13
C ALA A 44 -11.64 -5.59 6.20
N GLY A 45 -10.85 -6.67 6.28
CA GLY A 45 -10.94 -7.83 5.39
C GLY A 45 -10.55 -7.54 3.93
N ILE A 46 -9.79 -6.47 3.68
CA ILE A 46 -9.40 -6.03 2.33
C ILE A 46 -8.05 -6.64 1.98
N GLU A 47 -8.07 -7.75 1.25
CA GLU A 47 -6.88 -8.43 0.73
C GLU A 47 -6.45 -7.84 -0.62
N LEU A 48 -5.88 -6.64 -0.61
CA LEU A 48 -5.35 -6.00 -1.81
C LEU A 48 -3.82 -6.08 -1.91
N ASP A 49 -3.35 -6.42 -3.11
CA ASP A 49 -1.94 -6.42 -3.43
C ASP A 49 -1.36 -5.00 -3.50
N ARG A 50 -0.13 -4.84 -2.99
CA ARG A 50 0.56 -3.53 -2.94
C ARG A 50 0.75 -2.90 -4.32
N LYS A 51 0.82 -3.71 -5.38
CA LYS A 51 0.87 -3.21 -6.76
C LYS A 51 -0.39 -2.44 -7.13
N VAL A 52 -1.55 -3.04 -6.87
CA VAL A 52 -2.86 -2.45 -7.17
C VAL A 52 -3.10 -1.26 -6.26
N LEU A 53 -2.78 -1.42 -4.97
CA LEU A 53 -2.95 -0.36 -3.98
C LEU A 53 -2.08 0.86 -4.29
N ALA A 54 -0.84 0.67 -4.75
CA ALA A 54 0.02 1.76 -5.19
C ALA A 54 -0.42 2.41 -6.52
N ALA A 55 -1.18 1.71 -7.36
CA ALA A 55 -1.78 2.30 -8.56
C ALA A 55 -3.01 3.13 -8.18
N MET A 56 -3.86 2.62 -7.27
CA MET A 56 -5.00 3.36 -6.73
C MET A 56 -4.58 4.57 -5.90
N ALA A 57 -3.44 4.49 -5.21
CA ALA A 57 -2.86 5.62 -4.48
C ALA A 57 -2.48 6.82 -5.38
N ALA A 58 -2.45 6.66 -6.70
CA ALA A 58 -2.28 7.77 -7.63
C ALA A 58 -3.59 8.55 -7.89
N ASP A 59 -4.73 7.98 -7.52
CA ASP A 59 -6.05 8.62 -7.57
C ASP A 59 -6.53 8.88 -6.13
N GLU A 60 -6.54 10.15 -5.75
CA GLU A 60 -6.93 10.60 -4.41
C GLU A 60 -8.36 10.15 -4.05
N THR A 61 -9.28 10.15 -5.00
CA THR A 61 -10.69 9.82 -4.74
C THR A 61 -10.85 8.34 -4.43
N ALA A 62 -10.18 7.48 -5.20
CA ALA A 62 -10.19 6.04 -4.99
C ALA A 62 -9.49 5.64 -3.69
N PHE A 63 -8.34 6.26 -3.39
CA PHE A 63 -7.61 5.96 -2.17
C PHE A 63 -8.36 6.40 -0.91
N LYS A 64 -9.01 7.57 -0.95
CA LYS A 64 -9.81 8.08 0.17
C LYS A 64 -10.95 7.14 0.55
N ALA A 65 -11.67 6.60 -0.42
CA ALA A 65 -12.75 5.63 -0.15
C ALA A 65 -12.24 4.36 0.57
N ILE A 66 -11.01 3.92 0.28
CA ILE A 66 -10.37 2.81 1.00
C ILE A 66 -9.94 3.26 2.39
N ALA A 67 -9.34 4.44 2.50
CA ALA A 67 -8.88 4.99 3.77
C ALA A 67 -10.04 5.20 4.75
N ASP A 68 -11.22 5.60 4.28
CA ASP A 68 -12.43 5.73 5.09
C ASP A 68 -12.88 4.36 5.63
N LYS A 69 -12.94 3.32 4.78
CA LYS A 69 -13.25 1.94 5.23
C LYS A 69 -12.25 1.43 6.27
N VAL A 70 -10.96 1.70 6.04
CA VAL A 70 -9.88 1.34 6.98
C VAL A 70 -10.05 2.09 8.30
N ARG A 71 -10.41 3.38 8.25
CA ARG A 71 -10.67 4.21 9.44
C ARG A 71 -11.83 3.66 10.26
N ASP A 72 -12.89 3.22 9.60
CA ASP A 72 -14.07 2.64 10.27
C ASP A 72 -13.76 1.28 10.89
N ALA A 73 -13.02 0.42 10.19
CA ALA A 73 -12.57 -0.86 10.74
C ALA A 73 -11.69 -0.69 11.97
N LEU A 74 -10.77 0.28 11.95
CA LEU A 74 -9.89 0.58 13.10
C LEU A 74 -10.61 1.20 14.30
N LYS A 75 -11.81 1.78 14.11
CA LYS A 75 -12.65 2.30 15.21
C LYS A 75 -13.55 1.22 15.81
N ALA A 76 -13.86 0.19 15.04
CA ALA A 76 -14.73 -0.91 15.45
C ALA A 76 -13.99 -1.99 16.26
N ALA A 77 -12.66 -2.05 16.13
CA ALA A 77 -11.75 -2.83 16.96
C ALA A 77 -11.37 -2.07 18.24
#